data_AF-A0A964V1A9-F1
#
_entry.id   AF-A0A964V1A9-F1
#
_cell.length_a   1.000
_cell.length_b   1.000
_cell.length_c   1.000
_cell.angle_alpha   90.00
_cell.angle_beta   90.00
_cell.angle_gamma   90.00
#
_symmetry.space_group_name_H-M   'P 1'
#
loop_
_entity.id
_entity.type
_entity.pdbx_description
1 polymer ?
#
loop_
_entity_poly.entity_id
_entity_poly.type
_entity_poly.pdbx_seq_one_letter_code
_entity_poly.pdbx_strand_id
1 'polypeptide(L)'
;MYNWIVEKQCTKCNQVKPLTEFHRFAASRDGHKARCKPCNSAESAAWQTANKDRYAVRYREWASKNRDKTRAASKRWNARNRGVHHARQVELHGREVVNARSRRWAAANRAKARAWKQQWKKNNPDAVAAMTAKRRSAMLNAVPLWANGEAIAQIYRACQAQPGHHVDHIVPLISPLVCGLHCEANLQIIPAIDNYSKNNRYWPDMP
;
A
#
# COMPACT_ATOMS: atom_id res chain seq x y z
N MET A 1 -2.96 -3.47 67.25
CA MET A 1 -3.93 -3.59 66.14
C MET A 1 -3.53 -2.61 65.04
N TYR A 2 -3.06 -3.10 63.90
CA TYR A 2 -2.77 -2.23 62.75
C TYR A 2 -4.11 -1.83 62.11
N ASN A 3 -4.44 -0.54 62.15
CA ASN A 3 -5.66 0.00 61.57
C ASN A 3 -5.44 0.18 60.05
N TRP A 4 -5.80 -0.83 59.26
CA TRP A 4 -5.68 -0.79 57.82
C TRP A 4 -6.81 0.08 57.23
N ILE A 5 -6.46 1.24 56.69
CA ILE A 5 -7.42 2.09 55.96
C ILE A 5 -7.75 1.37 54.64
N VAL A 6 -8.98 0.87 54.50
CA VAL A 6 -9.46 0.17 53.29
C VAL A 6 -10.37 1.03 52.41
N GLU A 7 -10.84 2.15 52.95
CA GLU A 7 -11.76 3.08 52.31
C GLU A 7 -11.42 4.53 52.62
N LYS A 8 -11.85 5.44 51.75
CA LYS A 8 -11.71 6.87 51.97
C LYS A 8 -12.87 7.65 51.37
N GLN A 9 -13.12 8.83 51.91
CA GLN A 9 -14.09 9.77 51.36
C GLN A 9 -13.51 10.54 50.18
N CYS A 10 -14.23 10.54 49.06
CA CYS A 10 -13.88 11.37 47.91
C CYS A 10 -14.15 12.84 48.19
N THR A 11 -13.16 13.71 48.00
CA THR A 11 -13.31 15.17 48.25
C THR A 11 -14.17 15.92 47.23
N LYS A 12 -14.65 15.24 46.17
CA LYS A 12 -15.49 15.85 45.13
C LYS A 12 -16.96 15.45 45.22
N CYS A 13 -17.23 14.16 45.40
CA CYS A 13 -18.61 13.64 45.51
C CYS A 13 -19.01 13.29 46.95
N ASN A 14 -18.10 13.46 47.92
CA ASN A 14 -18.28 13.22 49.35
C ASN A 14 -18.72 11.78 49.73
N GLN A 15 -18.65 10.84 48.79
CA GLN A 15 -18.94 9.42 49.03
C GLN A 15 -17.71 8.70 49.60
N VAL A 16 -17.92 7.86 50.62
CA VAL A 16 -16.93 6.89 51.10
C VAL A 16 -16.86 5.74 50.11
N LYS A 17 -15.66 5.42 49.63
CA LYS A 17 -15.43 4.34 48.66
C LYS A 17 -14.17 3.56 49.01
N PRO A 18 -14.05 2.29 48.59
CA PRO A 18 -12.82 1.53 48.74
C PRO A 18 -11.62 2.23 48.08
N LEU A 19 -10.41 2.06 48.61
CA LEU A 19 -9.19 2.67 48.04
C LEU A 19 -8.95 2.27 46.57
N THR A 20 -9.46 1.11 46.13
CA THR A 20 -9.42 0.66 44.73
C THR A 20 -10.14 1.59 43.76
N GLU A 21 -11.08 2.40 44.25
CA GLU A 21 -11.82 3.41 43.47
C GLU A 21 -11.05 4.74 43.34
N PHE A 22 -9.81 4.78 43.81
CA PHE A 22 -8.93 5.94 43.73
C PHE A 22 -7.66 5.58 42.96
N HIS A 23 -7.08 6.55 42.26
CA HIS A 23 -5.79 6.35 41.61
C HIS A 23 -4.67 6.34 42.66
N ARG A 24 -3.69 5.46 42.50
CA ARG A 24 -2.49 5.44 43.34
C ARG A 24 -1.76 6.77 43.24
N PHE A 25 -1.32 7.28 44.37
CA PHE A 25 -0.54 8.51 44.49
C PHE A 25 0.38 8.43 45.70
N ALA A 26 1.63 8.04 45.45
CA ALA A 26 2.60 7.73 46.50
C ALA A 26 2.91 8.91 47.44
N ALA A 27 2.70 10.14 47.00
CA ALA A 27 2.93 11.34 47.82
C ALA A 27 1.80 11.63 48.84
N SER A 28 0.74 10.83 48.87
CA SER A 28 -0.32 10.94 49.89
C SER A 28 -0.09 9.95 51.02
N ARG A 29 -0.54 10.30 52.24
CA ARG A 29 -0.39 9.49 53.45
C ARG A 29 -0.98 8.08 53.30
N ASP A 30 -2.09 7.95 52.58
CA ASP A 30 -2.79 6.70 52.32
C ASP A 30 -2.47 6.11 50.93
N GLY A 31 -1.52 6.70 50.20
CA GLY A 31 -1.05 6.22 48.90
C GLY A 31 -2.07 6.37 47.76
N HIS A 32 -3.17 7.12 47.95
CA HIS A 32 -4.25 7.28 46.97
C HIS A 32 -4.67 8.74 46.82
N LYS A 33 -5.05 9.15 45.60
CA LYS A 33 -5.63 10.49 45.33
C LYS A 33 -6.85 10.76 46.21
N ALA A 34 -7.11 12.03 46.50
CA ALA A 34 -8.26 12.46 47.31
C ALA A 34 -9.61 12.34 46.56
N ARG A 35 -9.60 12.38 45.23
CA ARG A 35 -10.79 12.24 44.37
C ARG A 35 -10.88 10.83 43.79
N CYS A 36 -12.08 10.28 43.70
CA CYS A 36 -12.32 8.96 43.10
C CYS A 36 -12.12 8.98 41.57
N LYS A 37 -11.94 7.81 40.97
CA LYS A 37 -11.73 7.63 39.53
C LYS A 37 -12.83 8.30 38.68
N PRO A 38 -14.15 8.14 38.98
CA PRO A 38 -15.19 8.82 38.21
C PRO A 38 -15.06 10.35 38.22
N CYS A 39 -14.79 10.95 39.39
CA CYS A 39 -14.63 12.40 39.50
C CYS A 39 -13.40 12.91 38.74
N ASN A 40 -12.28 12.19 38.78
CA ASN A 40 -11.10 12.56 37.97
C ASN A 40 -11.37 12.39 36.47
N SER A 41 -12.08 11.33 36.07
CA SER A 41 -12.43 11.10 34.67
C SER A 41 -13.34 12.21 34.14
N ALA A 42 -14.37 12.60 34.91
CA ALA A 42 -15.28 13.67 34.52
C ALA A 42 -14.56 15.02 34.41
N GLU A 43 -13.68 15.34 35.35
CA GLU A 43 -12.87 16.57 35.30
C GLU A 43 -11.89 16.55 34.14
N SER A 44 -11.22 15.42 33.90
CA SER A 44 -10.31 15.27 32.76
C SER A 44 -11.03 15.43 31.43
N ALA A 45 -12.23 14.86 31.28
CA ALA A 45 -13.06 15.01 30.08
C ALA A 45 -13.49 16.47 29.88
N ALA A 46 -13.99 17.14 30.94
CA ALA A 46 -14.37 18.54 30.88
C ALA A 46 -13.18 19.43 30.49
N TRP A 47 -12.00 19.18 31.08
CA TRP A 47 -10.79 19.92 30.78
C TRP A 47 -10.29 19.66 29.35
N GLN A 48 -10.35 18.43 28.84
CA GLN A 48 -10.01 18.10 27.45
C GLN A 48 -10.92 18.82 26.46
N THR A 49 -12.23 18.86 26.73
CA THR A 49 -13.20 19.59 25.90
C THR A 49 -12.92 21.09 25.91
N ALA A 50 -12.73 21.69 27.10
CA ALA A 50 -12.45 23.12 27.24
C ALA A 50 -11.09 23.56 26.66
N ASN A 51 -10.12 22.64 26.53
CA ASN A 51 -8.77 22.93 26.04
C ASN A 51 -8.48 22.32 24.66
N LYS A 52 -9.50 21.86 23.93
CA LYS A 52 -9.35 21.17 22.63
C LYS A 52 -8.52 21.99 21.62
N ASP A 53 -8.77 23.29 21.53
CA ASP A 53 -8.07 24.16 20.59
C ASP A 53 -6.61 24.39 20.98
N ARG A 54 -6.34 24.51 22.29
CA ARG A 54 -4.98 24.59 22.81
C ARG A 54 -4.16 23.35 22.47
N TYR A 55 -4.78 22.17 22.55
CA TYR A 55 -4.15 20.92 22.10
C TYR A 55 -3.91 20.89 20.60
N ALA A 56 -4.87 21.36 19.79
CA ALA A 56 -4.71 21.42 18.34
C ALA A 56 -3.52 22.31 17.95
N VAL A 57 -3.37 23.48 18.57
CA VAL A 57 -2.23 24.39 18.34
C VAL A 57 -0.91 23.72 18.73
N ARG A 58 -0.81 23.21 19.95
CA ARG A 58 0.41 22.52 20.43
C ARG A 58 0.76 21.30 19.56
N TYR A 59 -0.25 20.55 19.11
CA TYR A 59 -0.05 19.42 18.23
C TYR A 59 0.45 19.84 16.84
N ARG A 60 -0.08 20.92 16.27
CA ARG A 60 0.43 21.47 15.00
C ARG A 60 1.89 21.90 15.10
N GLU A 61 2.26 22.60 16.18
CA GLU A 61 3.66 22.98 16.43
C GLU A 61 4.57 21.76 16.58
N TRP A 62 4.14 20.77 17.37
CA TRP A 62 4.87 19.52 17.53
C TRP A 62 5.00 18.78 16.19
N ALA A 63 3.93 18.66 15.42
CA ALA A 63 3.90 17.97 14.14
C ALA A 63 4.79 18.65 13.09
N SER A 64 4.85 19.99 13.09
CA SER A 64 5.77 20.77 12.25
C SER A 64 7.23 20.45 12.61
N LYS A 65 7.59 20.56 13.90
CA LYS A 65 8.95 20.30 14.41
C LYS A 65 9.37 18.84 14.27
N ASN A 66 8.43 17.90 14.24
CA ASN A 66 8.70 16.45 14.20
C ASN A 66 8.30 15.80 12.86
N ARG A 67 8.05 16.59 11.81
CA ARG A 67 7.54 16.10 10.53
C ARG A 67 8.44 15.04 9.92
N ASP A 68 9.73 15.33 9.84
CA ASP A 68 10.68 14.46 9.15
C ASP A 68 10.99 13.19 9.96
N LYS A 69 11.07 13.31 11.29
CA LYS A 69 11.15 12.16 12.21
C LYS A 69 9.95 11.22 12.05
N THR A 70 8.75 11.79 12.01
CA THR A 70 7.49 11.03 11.86
C THR A 70 7.39 10.38 10.49
N ARG A 71 7.76 11.11 9.43
CA ARG A 71 7.83 10.57 8.06
C ARG A 71 8.84 9.45 7.94
N ALA A 72 10.03 9.60 8.52
CA ALA A 72 11.05 8.56 8.50
C ALA A 72 10.60 7.30 9.26
N ALA A 73 9.98 7.47 10.43
CA ALA A 73 9.39 6.37 11.19
C ALA A 73 8.27 5.67 10.42
N SER A 74 7.35 6.43 9.82
CA SER A 74 6.28 5.89 8.97
C SER A 74 6.85 5.16 7.74
N LYS A 75 7.88 5.71 7.07
CA LYS A 75 8.55 5.05 5.95
C LYS A 75 9.15 3.71 6.37
N ARG A 76 9.85 3.65 7.52
CA ARG A 76 10.40 2.40 8.07
C ARG A 76 9.32 1.39 8.42
N TRP A 77 8.25 1.85 9.08
CA TRP A 77 7.12 0.98 9.42
C TRP A 77 6.43 0.44 8.17
N ASN A 78 6.15 1.29 7.18
CA ASN A 78 5.55 0.89 5.90
C ASN A 78 6.45 -0.07 5.10
N ALA A 79 7.78 0.11 5.15
CA ALA A 79 8.72 -0.79 4.51
C ALA A 79 8.72 -2.18 5.18
N ARG A 80 8.77 -2.22 6.53
CA ARG A 80 8.72 -3.47 7.30
C ARG A 80 7.37 -4.19 7.16
N ASN A 81 6.29 -3.43 7.09
CA ASN A 81 4.93 -3.95 7.00
C ASN A 81 4.40 -3.92 5.56
N ARG A 82 5.30 -3.92 4.56
CA ARG A 82 4.90 -3.92 3.15
C ARG A 82 4.08 -5.18 2.87
N GLY A 83 2.86 -5.00 2.36
CA GLY A 83 1.95 -6.10 2.06
C GLY A 83 1.15 -6.63 3.25
N VAL A 84 1.57 -6.40 4.50
CA VAL A 84 0.87 -6.89 5.71
C VAL A 84 -0.54 -6.33 5.80
N HIS A 85 -0.71 -5.02 5.59
CA HIS A 85 -2.03 -4.39 5.60
C HIS A 85 -2.96 -4.98 4.51
N HIS A 86 -2.40 -5.25 3.32
CA HIS A 86 -3.18 -5.86 2.24
C HIS A 86 -3.56 -7.31 2.59
N ALA A 87 -2.63 -8.10 3.12
CA ALA A 87 -2.91 -9.47 3.57
C ALA A 87 -4.02 -9.51 4.62
N ARG A 88 -3.95 -8.64 5.64
CA ARG A 88 -5.00 -8.51 6.65
C ARG A 88 -6.35 -8.13 6.07
N GLN A 89 -6.39 -7.23 5.09
CA GLN A 89 -7.66 -6.86 4.42
C GLN A 89 -8.23 -8.03 3.61
N VAL A 90 -7.37 -8.81 2.95
CA VAL A 90 -7.78 -10.02 2.22
C VAL A 90 -8.33 -11.07 3.17
N GLU A 91 -7.70 -11.25 4.34
CA GLU A 91 -8.18 -12.15 5.40
C GLU A 91 -9.56 -11.70 5.93
N LEU A 92 -9.73 -10.42 6.25
CA LEU A 92 -10.96 -9.89 6.84
C LEU A 92 -12.15 -9.84 5.86
N HIS A 93 -11.90 -9.61 4.56
CA HIS A 93 -12.95 -9.28 3.60
C HIS A 93 -12.99 -10.20 2.38
N GLY A 94 -12.02 -11.10 2.23
CA GLY A 94 -11.85 -11.92 1.05
C GLY A 94 -11.14 -11.18 -0.10
N ARG A 95 -10.37 -11.95 -0.88
CA ARG A 95 -9.57 -11.44 -2.00
C ARG A 95 -10.43 -10.76 -3.06
N GLU A 96 -11.59 -11.31 -3.36
CA GLU A 96 -12.48 -10.78 -4.39
C GLU A 96 -13.00 -9.38 -4.04
N VAL A 97 -13.44 -9.18 -2.80
CA VAL A 97 -13.96 -7.89 -2.32
C VAL A 97 -12.86 -6.83 -2.36
N VAL A 98 -11.66 -7.15 -1.87
CA VAL A 98 -10.51 -6.23 -1.90
C VAL A 98 -10.16 -5.86 -3.35
N ASN A 99 -10.07 -6.85 -4.24
CA ASN A 99 -9.78 -6.62 -5.65
C ASN A 99 -10.88 -5.81 -6.35
N ALA A 100 -12.15 -6.09 -6.06
CA ALA A 100 -13.28 -5.34 -6.61
C ALA A 100 -13.26 -3.88 -6.16
N ARG A 101 -12.89 -3.60 -4.91
CA ARG A 101 -12.70 -2.23 -4.42
C ARG A 101 -11.58 -1.52 -5.17
N SER A 102 -10.43 -2.17 -5.37
CA SER A 102 -9.32 -1.62 -6.15
C SER A 102 -9.71 -1.37 -7.62
N ARG A 103 -10.46 -2.28 -8.24
CA ARG A 103 -10.98 -2.10 -9.62
C ARG A 103 -11.94 -0.91 -9.72
N ARG A 104 -12.89 -0.78 -8.78
CA ARG A 104 -13.82 0.36 -8.72
C ARG A 104 -13.08 1.68 -8.59
N TRP A 105 -12.10 1.75 -7.69
CA TRP A 105 -11.27 2.95 -7.54
C TRP A 105 -10.51 3.28 -8.83
N ALA A 106 -9.88 2.29 -9.46
CA ALA A 106 -9.13 2.49 -10.70
C ALA A 106 -10.04 2.95 -11.86
N ALA A 107 -11.27 2.42 -11.95
CA ALA A 107 -12.26 2.83 -12.94
C ALA A 107 -12.71 4.29 -12.73
N ALA A 108 -13.08 4.65 -11.50
CA ALA A 108 -13.51 6.00 -11.14
C ALA A 108 -12.38 7.04 -11.23
N ASN A 109 -11.12 6.61 -11.10
CA ASN A 109 -9.95 7.50 -11.03
C ASN A 109 -8.97 7.28 -12.19
N ARG A 110 -9.44 6.85 -13.37
CA ARG A 110 -8.56 6.56 -14.53
C ARG A 110 -7.64 7.72 -14.90
N ALA A 111 -8.16 8.94 -14.98
CA ALA A 111 -7.37 10.13 -15.31
C ALA A 111 -6.28 10.38 -14.27
N LYS A 112 -6.64 10.31 -12.98
CA LYS A 112 -5.70 10.46 -11.86
C LYS A 112 -4.62 9.37 -11.85
N ALA A 113 -5.00 8.12 -12.11
CA ALA A 113 -4.05 7.00 -12.21
C ALA A 113 -3.08 7.17 -13.38
N ARG A 114 -3.56 7.66 -14.54
CA ARG A 114 -2.72 7.97 -15.70
C ARG A 114 -1.74 9.10 -15.38
N ALA A 115 -2.22 10.21 -14.83
CA ALA A 115 -1.39 11.36 -14.44
C ALA A 115 -0.30 10.95 -13.44
N TRP A 116 -0.66 10.17 -12.41
CA TRP A 116 0.30 9.66 -11.45
C TRP A 116 1.37 8.77 -12.10
N LYS A 117 0.97 7.84 -12.99
CA LYS A 117 1.92 6.99 -13.71
C LYS A 117 2.87 7.80 -14.61
N GLN A 118 2.36 8.85 -15.28
CA GLN A 118 3.20 9.76 -16.08
C GLN A 118 4.20 10.51 -15.20
N GLN A 119 3.75 11.07 -14.08
CA GLN A 119 4.62 11.77 -13.13
C GLN A 119 5.69 10.83 -12.54
N TRP A 120 5.31 9.59 -12.22
CA TRP A 120 6.26 8.60 -11.74
C TRP A 120 7.36 8.32 -12.77
N LYS A 121 7.02 8.14 -14.05
CA LYS A 121 8.02 7.95 -15.11
C LYS A 121 8.97 9.14 -15.21
N LYS A 122 8.43 10.38 -15.19
CA LYS A 122 9.22 11.61 -15.22
C LYS A 122 10.20 11.71 -14.04
N ASN A 123 9.76 11.30 -12.86
CA ASN A 123 10.56 11.37 -11.63
C ASN A 123 11.51 10.17 -11.44
N ASN A 124 11.41 9.12 -12.26
CA ASN A 124 12.19 7.90 -12.11
C ASN A 124 12.77 7.44 -13.48
N PRO A 125 13.51 8.30 -14.19
CA PRO A 125 14.05 7.95 -15.51
C PRO A 125 14.97 6.73 -15.46
N ASP A 126 15.80 6.60 -14.43
CA ASP A 126 16.73 5.47 -14.26
C ASP A 126 15.98 4.14 -14.13
N ALA A 127 14.87 4.13 -13.38
CA ALA A 127 14.04 2.93 -13.24
C ALA A 127 13.39 2.55 -14.58
N VAL A 128 12.96 3.54 -15.38
CA VAL A 128 12.39 3.30 -16.72
C VAL A 128 13.47 2.78 -17.68
N ALA A 129 14.67 3.34 -17.63
CA ALA A 129 15.81 2.88 -18.42
C ALA A 129 16.17 1.43 -18.07
N ALA A 130 16.26 1.11 -16.78
CA ALA A 130 16.53 -0.25 -16.30
C ALA A 130 15.47 -1.26 -16.75
N MET A 131 14.18 -0.89 -16.69
CA MET A 131 13.09 -1.74 -17.21
C MET A 131 13.21 -1.96 -18.72
N THR A 132 13.54 -0.92 -19.47
CA THR A 132 13.69 -0.98 -20.93
C THR A 132 14.89 -1.84 -21.32
N ALA A 133 16.03 -1.69 -20.63
CA ALA A 133 17.22 -2.51 -20.82
C ALA A 133 16.94 -4.00 -20.54
N LYS A 134 16.23 -4.30 -19.45
CA LYS A 134 15.82 -5.68 -19.11
C LYS A 134 14.95 -6.29 -20.20
N ARG A 135 13.98 -5.54 -20.72
CA ARG A 135 13.13 -6.00 -21.84
C ARG A 135 13.95 -6.27 -23.09
N ARG A 136 14.86 -5.36 -23.45
CA ARG A 136 15.73 -5.53 -24.62
C ARG A 136 16.61 -6.77 -24.49
N SER A 137 17.23 -6.97 -23.34
CA SER A 137 18.06 -8.16 -23.07
C SER A 137 17.26 -9.45 -23.23
N ALA A 138 16.04 -9.51 -22.66
CA ALA A 138 15.17 -10.68 -22.82
C ALA A 138 14.81 -10.96 -24.29
N MET A 139 14.57 -9.92 -25.09
CA MET A 139 14.32 -10.10 -26.53
C MET A 139 15.56 -10.62 -27.25
N LEU A 140 16.74 -10.03 -27.02
CA LEU A 140 17.98 -10.43 -27.68
C LEU A 140 18.36 -11.89 -27.35
N ASN A 141 18.24 -12.28 -26.08
CA ASN A 141 18.52 -13.65 -25.64
C ASN A 141 17.54 -14.68 -26.25
N ALA A 142 16.36 -14.23 -26.68
CA ALA A 142 15.37 -15.10 -27.31
C ALA A 142 15.55 -15.21 -28.82
N VAL A 143 16.42 -14.42 -29.47
CA VAL A 143 16.67 -14.53 -30.92
C VAL A 143 17.62 -15.71 -31.17
N PRO A 144 17.16 -16.81 -31.80
CA PRO A 144 18.05 -17.90 -32.17
C PRO A 144 18.89 -17.53 -33.40
N LEU A 145 20.05 -18.16 -33.56
CA LEU A 145 20.96 -17.92 -34.70
C LEU A 145 20.32 -18.18 -36.07
N TRP A 146 19.36 -19.10 -36.12
CA TRP A 146 18.66 -19.48 -37.35
C TRP A 146 17.45 -18.59 -37.67
N ALA A 147 17.09 -17.63 -36.80
CA ALA A 147 15.95 -16.74 -37.05
C ALA A 147 16.16 -15.94 -38.35
N ASN A 148 15.13 -15.90 -39.18
CA ASN A 148 15.19 -15.14 -40.42
C ASN A 148 14.84 -13.67 -40.15
N GLY A 149 15.88 -12.84 -40.02
CA GLY A 149 15.73 -11.41 -39.75
C GLY A 149 14.90 -10.66 -40.80
N GLU A 150 14.97 -11.07 -42.07
CA GLU A 150 14.20 -10.44 -43.15
C GLU A 150 12.71 -10.81 -43.06
N ALA A 151 12.38 -12.08 -42.78
CA ALA A 151 11.00 -12.50 -42.55
C ALA A 151 10.38 -11.79 -41.33
N ILE A 152 11.15 -11.65 -40.24
CA ILE A 152 10.73 -10.87 -39.06
C ILE A 152 10.47 -9.41 -39.45
N ALA A 153 11.37 -8.78 -40.21
CA ALA A 153 11.21 -7.41 -40.67
C ALA A 153 9.96 -7.23 -41.56
N GLN A 154 9.65 -8.22 -42.41
CA GLN A 154 8.43 -8.24 -43.22
C GLN A 154 7.17 -8.27 -42.35
N ILE A 155 7.13 -9.08 -41.30
CA ILE A 155 6.00 -9.13 -40.36
C ILE A 155 5.79 -7.77 -39.68
N TYR A 156 6.86 -7.12 -39.22
CA TYR A 156 6.76 -5.77 -38.63
C TYR A 156 6.27 -4.73 -39.64
N ARG A 157 6.76 -4.77 -40.89
CA ARG A 157 6.29 -3.86 -41.97
C ARG A 157 4.82 -4.11 -42.30
N ALA A 158 4.38 -5.36 -42.41
CA ALA A 158 2.98 -5.71 -42.63
C ALA A 158 2.08 -5.23 -41.49
N CYS A 159 2.54 -5.30 -40.24
CA CYS A 159 1.81 -4.77 -39.09
C CYS A 159 1.68 -3.23 -39.14
N GLN A 160 2.70 -2.51 -39.58
CA GLN A 160 2.63 -1.04 -39.72
C GLN A 160 1.56 -0.59 -40.72
N ALA A 161 1.27 -1.41 -41.74
CA ALA A 161 0.20 -1.16 -42.70
C ALA A 161 -1.22 -1.46 -42.17
N GLN A 162 -1.34 -1.99 -40.93
CA GLN A 162 -2.62 -2.38 -40.32
C GLN A 162 -2.89 -1.56 -39.05
N PRO A 163 -3.55 -0.40 -39.14
CA PRO A 163 -3.90 0.41 -37.99
C PRO A 163 -4.64 -0.41 -36.92
N GLY A 164 -4.28 -0.20 -35.65
CA GLY A 164 -4.88 -0.91 -34.53
C GLY A 164 -4.38 -2.33 -34.30
N HIS A 165 -3.42 -2.83 -35.08
CA HIS A 165 -2.80 -4.15 -34.88
C HIS A 165 -1.39 -4.02 -34.30
N HIS A 166 -0.94 -5.06 -33.61
CA HIS A 166 0.41 -5.20 -33.07
C HIS A 166 1.01 -6.55 -33.48
N VAL A 167 2.34 -6.60 -33.56
CA VAL A 167 3.08 -7.87 -33.59
C VAL A 167 3.13 -8.45 -32.17
N ASP A 168 2.63 -9.67 -32.02
CA ASP A 168 2.61 -10.47 -30.80
C ASP A 168 3.50 -11.71 -30.94
N HIS A 169 3.98 -12.21 -29.80
CA HIS A 169 4.68 -13.49 -29.71
C HIS A 169 3.69 -14.60 -29.37
N ILE A 170 3.42 -15.55 -30.27
CA ILE A 170 2.44 -16.63 -30.06
C ILE A 170 2.69 -17.32 -28.71
N VAL A 171 3.92 -17.79 -28.51
CA VAL A 171 4.47 -18.25 -27.22
C VAL A 171 5.24 -17.09 -26.58
N PRO A 172 4.93 -16.70 -25.33
CA PRO A 172 5.51 -15.52 -24.71
C PRO A 172 7.03 -15.66 -24.51
N LEU A 173 7.79 -14.58 -24.74
CA LEU A 173 9.25 -14.58 -24.51
C LEU A 173 9.63 -14.68 -23.03
N ILE A 174 8.72 -14.33 -22.12
CA ILE A 174 8.96 -14.31 -20.68
C ILE A 174 7.71 -14.86 -19.98
N SER A 175 7.74 -16.11 -19.54
CA SER A 175 6.69 -16.68 -18.69
C SER A 175 7.31 -17.63 -17.64
N PRO A 176 6.63 -17.83 -16.50
CA PRO A 176 7.08 -18.81 -15.51
C PRO A 176 7.02 -20.27 -15.99
N LEU A 177 6.25 -20.57 -17.04
CA LEU A 177 5.97 -21.93 -17.49
C LEU A 177 6.71 -22.29 -18.78
N VAL A 178 6.65 -21.41 -19.79
CA VAL A 178 7.32 -21.61 -21.08
C VAL A 178 7.83 -20.29 -21.62
N CYS A 179 8.96 -20.32 -22.31
CA CYS A 179 9.49 -19.16 -23.02
C CYS A 179 9.64 -19.50 -24.50
N GLY A 180 9.01 -18.70 -25.37
CA GLY A 180 9.17 -18.78 -26.82
C GLY A 180 10.43 -18.08 -27.32
N LEU A 181 10.75 -18.30 -28.58
CA LEU A 181 11.87 -17.66 -29.28
C LEU A 181 11.39 -16.43 -30.07
N HIS A 182 12.28 -15.47 -30.31
CA HIS A 182 12.04 -14.35 -31.21
C HIS A 182 12.44 -14.76 -32.64
N CYS A 183 11.56 -15.52 -33.31
CA CYS A 183 11.71 -15.96 -34.69
C CYS A 183 10.40 -15.78 -35.47
N GLU A 184 10.47 -15.81 -36.80
CA GLU A 184 9.34 -15.62 -37.72
C GLU A 184 8.16 -16.56 -37.44
N ALA A 185 8.42 -17.80 -37.02
CA ALA A 185 7.39 -18.78 -36.69
C ALA A 185 6.63 -18.48 -35.38
N ASN A 186 7.20 -17.64 -34.49
CA ASN A 186 6.60 -17.28 -33.21
C ASN A 186 5.98 -15.87 -33.23
N LEU A 187 5.93 -15.20 -34.38
CA LEU A 187 5.35 -13.86 -34.51
C LEU A 187 4.01 -13.92 -35.25
N GLN A 188 3.04 -13.17 -34.75
CA GLN A 188 1.73 -13.01 -35.39
C GLN A 188 1.27 -11.56 -35.32
N ILE A 189 0.47 -11.13 -36.30
CA ILE A 189 -0.18 -9.82 -36.29
C ILE A 189 -1.59 -10.03 -35.73
N ILE A 190 -1.89 -9.37 -34.62
CA ILE A 190 -3.20 -9.45 -33.96
C ILE A 190 -3.70 -8.05 -33.58
N PRO A 191 -5.02 -7.86 -33.41
CA PRO A 191 -5.56 -6.61 -32.89
C PRO A 191 -4.89 -6.21 -31.57
N ALA A 192 -4.62 -4.92 -31.38
CA ALA A 192 -3.92 -4.42 -30.20
C ALA A 192 -4.66 -4.78 -28.91
N ILE A 193 -6.00 -4.78 -28.93
CA ILE A 193 -6.84 -5.16 -27.79
C ILE A 193 -6.64 -6.62 -27.37
N ASP A 194 -6.42 -7.50 -28.34
CA ASP A 194 -6.18 -8.93 -28.09
C ASP A 194 -4.77 -9.13 -27.55
N ASN A 195 -3.77 -8.44 -28.09
CA ASN A 195 -2.40 -8.46 -27.55
C ASN A 195 -2.38 -7.98 -26.08
N TYR A 196 -3.05 -6.87 -25.78
CA TYR A 196 -3.16 -6.38 -24.39
C TYR A 196 -3.84 -7.38 -23.45
N SER A 197 -4.83 -8.12 -23.96
CA SER A 197 -5.59 -9.11 -23.20
C SER A 197 -4.80 -10.42 -23.03
N LYS A 198 -4.06 -10.86 -24.04
CA LYS A 198 -3.21 -12.05 -24.03
C LYS A 198 -2.05 -11.89 -23.05
N ASN A 199 -1.25 -10.82 -23.20
CA ASN A 199 -0.06 -10.59 -22.38
C ASN A 199 0.85 -11.85 -22.37
N ASN A 200 1.58 -12.10 -21.27
CA ASN A 200 2.39 -13.31 -21.11
C ASN A 200 1.62 -14.46 -20.45
N ARG A 201 0.29 -14.54 -20.65
CA ARG A 201 -0.60 -15.45 -19.89
C ARG A 201 -1.13 -16.62 -20.70
N TYR A 202 -1.03 -16.57 -22.01
CA TYR A 202 -1.65 -17.55 -22.90
C TYR A 202 -0.76 -17.82 -24.10
N TRP A 203 -0.75 -19.07 -24.54
CA TRP A 203 -0.23 -19.56 -25.80
C TRP A 203 -1.08 -20.78 -26.23
N PRO A 204 -1.06 -21.18 -27.51
CA PRO A 204 -1.74 -22.41 -27.95
C PRO A 204 -1.24 -23.61 -27.14
N ASP A 205 -2.15 -24.51 -26.76
CA ASP A 205 -1.83 -25.73 -26.01
C ASP A 205 -1.22 -25.50 -24.60
N MET A 206 -1.47 -24.32 -23.99
CA MET A 206 -1.16 -24.11 -22.57
C MET A 206 -1.93 -25.12 -21.69
N PRO A 207 -1.30 -25.68 -20.63
CA PRO A 207 -1.95 -26.59 -19.70
C PRO A 207 -3.01 -25.90 -18.80
#